data_AF-A0A935EAT8-F1
#
_entry.id   AF-A0A935EAT8-F1
#
_cell.length_a   1.000
_cell.length_b   1.000
_cell.length_c   1.000
_cell.angle_alpha   90.00
_cell.angle_beta   90.00
_cell.angle_gamma   90.00
#
_symmetry.space_group_name_H-M   'P 1'
#
loop_
_entity.id
_entity.type
_entity.pdbx_description
1 polymer ?
#
loop_
_entity_poly.entity_id
_entity_poly.type
_entity_poly.pdbx_seq_one_letter_code
_entity_poly.pdbx_strand_id
1 'polypeptide(L)'
;MWEESSSLASLRSCLAGFCTVGCSDQESRIVNKVPEGTERVRAFLPCRDFDLSKRFYEALGFQKVLDSEVAIFNAGSGGFILQRYFQKEWAENTMLQFMVDDLDAWWEHISGLDLPGQFGVQPPKAPSMQPWGLRVAFVFDPSGVLWHVCQRRSGAAQD
;
A
#
# COMPACT_ATOMS: atom_id res chain seq x y z
N MET A 1 45.59 -0.01 -5.56
CA MET A 1 46.84 -0.67 -5.15
C MET A 1 46.39 -1.91 -4.41
N TRP A 2 46.08 -3.01 -5.09
CA TRP A 2 46.87 -3.84 -6.02
C TRP A 2 45.87 -4.50 -7.01
N GLU A 3 45.96 -4.46 -8.35
CA GLU A 3 46.92 -5.09 -9.28
C GLU A 3 47.24 -6.56 -8.87
N GLU A 4 47.09 -7.59 -9.68
CA GLU A 4 47.41 -7.72 -11.10
C GLU A 4 46.72 -8.94 -11.73
N SER A 5 46.37 -8.75 -13.00
CA SER A 5 46.07 -9.76 -14.00
C SER A 5 47.32 -10.54 -14.45
N SER A 6 47.16 -11.83 -14.76
CA SER A 6 48.02 -12.62 -15.67
C SER A 6 47.39 -14.01 -15.79
N SER A 7 47.43 -14.78 -16.87
CA SER A 7 47.93 -14.64 -18.23
C SER A 7 47.36 -15.87 -18.95
N LEU A 8 46.98 -15.71 -20.22
CA LEU A 8 46.52 -16.78 -21.08
C LEU A 8 47.66 -17.70 -21.55
N ALA A 9 47.23 -18.90 -21.99
CA ALA A 9 47.82 -19.82 -22.96
C ALA A 9 48.76 -20.93 -22.45
N SER A 10 48.27 -22.18 -22.59
CA SER A 10 49.03 -23.22 -23.30
C SER A 10 48.12 -24.34 -23.81
N LEU A 11 48.22 -24.59 -25.11
CA LEU A 11 47.54 -25.59 -25.92
C LEU A 11 47.99 -27.03 -25.58
N ARG A 12 47.08 -28.01 -25.62
CA ARG A 12 47.34 -29.34 -26.23
C ARG A 12 46.05 -29.98 -26.75
N SER A 13 46.05 -30.28 -28.05
CA SER A 13 45.09 -31.14 -28.73
C SER A 13 45.53 -32.61 -28.60
N CYS A 14 44.61 -33.54 -28.39
CA CYS A 14 44.72 -34.91 -28.89
C CYS A 14 43.34 -35.60 -28.98
N LEU A 15 43.24 -36.51 -29.94
CA LEU A 15 42.06 -37.01 -30.63
C LEU A 15 41.16 -38.03 -29.87
N ALA A 16 39.89 -37.97 -30.25
CA ALA A 16 38.97 -39.07 -30.58
C ALA A 16 38.50 -40.09 -29.51
N GLY A 17 37.19 -40.00 -29.21
CA GLY A 17 36.25 -41.12 -29.34
C GLY A 17 36.02 -41.99 -28.10
N PHE A 18 34.86 -41.82 -27.43
CA PHE A 18 33.86 -42.87 -27.17
C PHE A 18 32.74 -42.36 -26.24
N CYS A 19 31.55 -42.96 -26.40
CA CYS A 19 30.37 -42.91 -25.53
C CYS A 19 29.56 -41.62 -25.46
N THR A 20 28.54 -41.57 -26.31
CA THR A 20 27.25 -40.93 -26.04
C THR A 20 26.64 -41.42 -24.71
N VAL A 21 25.88 -40.52 -24.08
CA VAL A 21 24.97 -40.70 -22.93
C VAL A 21 25.58 -40.31 -21.58
N GLY A 22 25.19 -39.14 -21.09
CA GLY A 22 25.22 -38.83 -19.65
C GLY A 22 25.48 -37.36 -19.33
N CYS A 23 24.44 -36.68 -18.85
CA CYS A 23 24.46 -35.47 -18.03
C CYS A 23 25.01 -34.17 -18.64
N SER A 24 24.09 -33.29 -19.04
CA SER A 24 24.02 -31.83 -18.77
C SER A 24 22.93 -31.28 -19.73
N ASP A 25 21.94 -30.48 -19.39
CA ASP A 25 21.67 -29.63 -18.26
C ASP A 25 20.15 -29.60 -18.10
N GLN A 26 19.60 -30.16 -17.02
CA GLN A 26 18.32 -29.67 -16.54
C GLN A 26 18.61 -28.36 -15.81
N GLU A 27 18.75 -27.27 -16.56
CA GLU A 27 18.52 -25.95 -16.00
C GLU A 27 17.05 -25.94 -15.56
N SER A 28 16.85 -26.18 -14.26
CA SER A 28 15.59 -26.01 -13.60
C SER A 28 15.23 -24.54 -13.73
N ARG A 29 14.49 -24.21 -14.78
CA ARG A 29 13.83 -22.92 -14.92
C ARG A 29 12.93 -22.84 -13.69
N ILE A 30 13.33 -22.08 -12.67
CA ILE A 30 12.47 -21.76 -11.55
C ILE A 30 11.35 -20.94 -12.18
N VAL A 31 10.26 -21.61 -12.54
CA VAL A 31 9.04 -20.95 -12.97
C VAL A 31 8.56 -20.22 -11.74
N ASN A 32 8.65 -18.88 -11.76
CA ASN A 32 7.99 -18.06 -10.76
C ASN A 32 6.49 -18.39 -10.84
N LYS A 33 5.97 -19.08 -9.81
CA LYS A 33 4.59 -19.58 -9.76
C LYS A 33 3.58 -18.53 -9.33
N VAL A 34 4.02 -17.29 -9.09
CA VAL A 34 3.15 -16.21 -8.63
C VAL A 34 2.45 -15.60 -9.84
N PRO A 35 1.10 -15.58 -9.89
CA PRO A 35 0.37 -14.88 -10.94
C PRO A 35 0.66 -13.37 -10.92
N GLU A 36 0.68 -12.76 -12.09
CA GLU A 36 0.91 -11.32 -12.27
C GLU A 36 -0.32 -10.65 -12.90
N GLY A 37 -0.65 -9.42 -12.46
CA GLY A 37 -1.79 -8.68 -12.98
C GLY A 37 -2.08 -7.39 -12.20
N THR A 38 -3.34 -7.23 -11.79
CA THR A 38 -3.83 -6.04 -11.07
C THR A 38 -4.18 -6.36 -9.63
N GLU A 39 -3.37 -7.19 -8.96
CA GLU A 39 -3.58 -7.62 -7.59
C GLU A 39 -3.65 -6.42 -6.64
N ARG A 40 -4.54 -6.47 -5.66
CA ARG A 40 -4.73 -5.42 -4.64
C ARG A 40 -4.92 -6.06 -3.27
N VAL A 41 -4.38 -5.42 -2.24
CA VAL A 41 -4.64 -5.76 -0.84
C VAL A 41 -5.63 -4.75 -0.27
N ARG A 42 -6.58 -5.23 0.53
CA ARG A 42 -7.52 -4.39 1.28
C ARG A 42 -7.49 -4.76 2.74
N ALA A 43 -7.36 -3.77 3.61
CA ALA A 43 -7.47 -3.98 5.05
C ALA A 43 -8.93 -4.12 5.47
N PHE A 44 -9.17 -4.93 6.49
CA PHE A 44 -10.38 -4.86 7.30
C PHE A 44 -10.16 -3.84 8.41
N LEU A 45 -11.00 -2.81 8.47
CA LEU A 45 -10.92 -1.77 9.48
C LEU A 45 -11.86 -2.03 10.65
N PRO A 46 -11.40 -1.81 11.89
CA PRO A 46 -12.28 -1.85 13.05
C PRO A 46 -13.30 -0.72 13.01
N CYS A 47 -14.48 -0.99 13.55
CA CYS A 47 -15.56 -0.01 13.57
C CYS A 47 -16.37 -0.07 14.86
N ARG A 48 -16.37 1.02 15.61
CA ARG A 48 -17.17 1.17 16.85
C ARG A 48 -18.65 1.37 16.56
N ASP A 49 -18.97 2.26 15.62
CA ASP A 49 -20.34 2.55 15.18
C ASP A 49 -20.37 2.50 13.65
N PHE A 50 -21.05 1.47 13.13
CA PHE A 50 -21.02 1.14 11.71
C PHE A 50 -21.69 2.19 10.83
N ASP A 51 -22.83 2.73 11.25
CA ASP A 51 -23.56 3.70 10.43
C ASP A 51 -22.90 5.08 10.52
N LEU A 52 -22.33 5.45 11.67
CA LEU A 52 -21.50 6.65 11.81
C LEU A 52 -20.24 6.57 10.94
N SER A 53 -19.49 5.47 11.01
CA SER A 53 -18.27 5.28 10.20
C SER A 53 -18.57 5.24 8.70
N LYS A 54 -19.68 4.63 8.26
CA LYS A 54 -20.06 4.66 6.84
C LYS A 54 -20.25 6.10 6.35
N ARG A 55 -21.05 6.90 7.07
CA ARG A 55 -21.29 8.31 6.73
C ARG A 55 -19.99 9.12 6.75
N PHE A 56 -19.11 8.85 7.71
CA PHE A 56 -17.79 9.49 7.79
C PHE A 56 -16.95 9.24 6.52
N TYR A 57 -16.84 7.98 6.10
CA TYR A 57 -16.07 7.63 4.91
C TYR A 57 -16.72 8.16 3.62
N GLU A 58 -18.05 8.16 3.52
CA GLU A 58 -18.76 8.78 2.40
C GLU A 58 -18.52 10.31 2.35
N ALA A 59 -18.57 11.00 3.49
CA ALA A 59 -18.30 12.44 3.58
C ALA A 59 -16.84 12.79 3.24
N LEU A 60 -15.88 11.96 3.67
CA LEU A 60 -14.48 12.11 3.27
C LEU A 60 -14.28 11.96 1.76
N GLY A 61 -15.23 11.38 1.02
CA GLY A 61 -15.16 11.23 -0.45
C GLY A 61 -14.89 9.81 -0.93
N PHE A 62 -14.92 8.80 -0.04
CA PHE A 62 -14.81 7.40 -0.45
C PHE A 62 -16.13 6.90 -1.04
N GLN A 63 -16.05 6.09 -2.10
CA GLN A 63 -17.23 5.50 -2.72
C GLN A 63 -17.59 4.18 -2.03
N LYS A 64 -18.75 4.12 -1.38
CA LYS A 64 -19.31 2.87 -0.87
C LYS A 64 -19.84 2.03 -2.03
N VAL A 65 -19.31 0.82 -2.21
CA VAL A 65 -19.68 -0.10 -3.30
C VAL A 65 -20.39 -1.36 -2.83
N LEU A 66 -20.38 -1.62 -1.52
CA LEU A 66 -21.16 -2.66 -0.87
C LEU A 66 -21.58 -2.16 0.52
N ASP A 67 -22.83 -2.45 0.91
CA ASP A 67 -23.35 -2.22 2.25
C ASP A 67 -24.16 -3.46 2.66
N SER A 68 -23.57 -4.30 3.50
CA SER A 68 -24.15 -5.56 3.97
C SER A 68 -23.62 -5.86 5.39
N GLU A 69 -23.24 -7.11 5.68
CA GLU A 69 -22.54 -7.49 6.92
C GLU A 69 -21.22 -6.73 7.10
N VAL A 70 -20.56 -6.43 5.97
CA VAL A 70 -19.44 -5.50 5.85
C VAL A 70 -19.79 -4.43 4.82
N ALA A 71 -19.08 -3.30 4.89
CA ALA A 71 -19.15 -2.27 3.86
C ALA A 71 -17.81 -2.20 3.12
N ILE A 72 -17.85 -2.06 1.80
CA ILE A 72 -16.64 -1.93 0.98
C ILE A 72 -16.58 -0.52 0.44
N PHE A 73 -15.42 0.11 0.59
CA PHE A 73 -15.14 1.45 0.11
C PHE A 73 -14.01 1.43 -0.90
N ASN A 74 -14.22 2.13 -2.01
CA ASN A 74 -13.20 2.36 -3.04
C ASN A 74 -12.58 3.76 -2.88
N ALA A 75 -11.29 3.84 -3.19
CA ALA A 75 -10.47 5.05 -3.19
C ALA A 75 -9.55 5.02 -4.43
N GLY A 76 -10.04 5.52 -5.56
CA GLY A 76 -9.34 5.37 -6.84
C GLY A 76 -9.11 3.90 -7.19
N SER A 77 -7.85 3.48 -7.33
CA SER A 77 -7.45 2.10 -7.63
C SER A 77 -7.33 1.17 -6.41
N GLY A 78 -7.57 1.69 -5.21
CA GLY A 78 -7.51 0.97 -3.94
C GLY A 78 -8.84 0.94 -3.20
N GLY A 79 -8.82 0.44 -1.97
CA GLY A 79 -10.00 0.40 -1.11
C GLY A 79 -9.77 -0.31 0.21
N PHE A 80 -10.79 -0.35 1.03
CA PHE A 80 -10.79 -1.03 2.32
C PHE A 80 -12.16 -1.62 2.62
N ILE A 81 -12.21 -2.48 3.63
CA ILE A 81 -13.43 -3.15 4.08
C ILE A 81 -13.69 -2.71 5.51
N LEU A 82 -14.85 -2.14 5.77
CA LEU A 82 -15.32 -1.80 7.10
C LEU A 82 -16.13 -2.98 7.65
N GLN A 83 -15.79 -3.46 8.85
CA GLN A 83 -16.48 -4.57 9.50
C GLN A 83 -17.07 -4.16 10.84
N ARG A 84 -18.14 -4.84 11.28
CA ARG A 84 -18.79 -4.63 12.58
C ARG A 84 -18.03 -5.29 13.73
N TYR A 85 -16.74 -4.98 13.86
CA TYR A 85 -15.89 -5.48 14.93
C TYR A 85 -15.01 -4.35 15.46
N PHE A 86 -15.01 -4.16 16.78
CA PHE A 86 -14.24 -3.13 17.44
C PHE A 86 -13.46 -3.73 18.61
N GLN A 87 -12.15 -3.51 18.57
CA GLN A 87 -11.27 -3.64 19.72
C GLN A 87 -10.47 -2.34 19.80
N LYS A 88 -10.51 -1.67 20.96
CA LYS A 88 -9.98 -0.33 21.12
C LYS A 88 -8.48 -0.27 20.82
N GLU A 89 -7.71 -1.18 21.40
CA GLU A 89 -6.27 -1.26 21.24
C GLU A 89 -5.89 -1.50 19.78
N TRP A 90 -6.64 -2.34 19.07
CA TRP A 90 -6.43 -2.54 17.64
C TRP A 90 -6.76 -1.30 16.83
N ALA A 91 -7.91 -0.67 17.08
CA ALA A 91 -8.36 0.51 16.33
C ALA A 91 -7.40 1.70 16.50
N GLU A 92 -7.03 2.02 17.73
CA GLU A 92 -6.16 3.16 18.05
C GLU A 92 -4.70 2.95 17.62
N ASN A 93 -4.30 1.71 17.29
CA ASN A 93 -2.99 1.39 16.71
C ASN A 93 -3.04 1.11 15.20
N THR A 94 -4.22 1.18 14.57
CA THR A 94 -4.35 1.00 13.12
C THR A 94 -4.04 2.31 12.40
N MET A 95 -3.11 2.24 11.45
CA MET A 95 -2.74 3.34 10.57
C MET A 95 -2.86 2.92 9.11
N LEU A 96 -3.46 3.77 8.29
CA LEU A 96 -3.48 3.60 6.83
C LEU A 96 -2.83 4.78 6.13
N GLN A 97 -2.22 4.50 4.99
CA GLN A 97 -1.73 5.51 4.07
C GLN A 97 -2.67 5.61 2.89
N PHE A 98 -3.15 6.82 2.63
CA PHE A 98 -3.98 7.15 1.49
C PHE A 98 -3.25 8.15 0.62
N MET A 99 -2.76 7.68 -0.51
CA MET A 99 -1.97 8.50 -1.41
C MET A 99 -2.85 9.25 -2.40
N VAL A 100 -2.59 10.54 -2.55
CA VAL A 100 -3.38 11.46 -3.38
C VAL A 100 -2.47 12.30 -4.28
N ASP A 101 -2.95 12.61 -5.48
CA ASP A 101 -2.20 13.41 -6.46
C ASP A 101 -2.13 14.90 -6.11
N ASP A 102 -3.10 15.41 -5.35
CA ASP A 102 -3.15 16.82 -4.93
C ASP A 102 -3.60 16.90 -3.47
N LEU A 103 -2.63 16.94 -2.56
CA LEU A 103 -2.91 17.02 -1.13
C LEU A 103 -3.55 18.35 -0.72
N ASP A 104 -3.34 19.44 -1.45
CA ASP A 104 -3.94 20.74 -1.13
C ASP A 104 -5.43 20.74 -1.44
N ALA A 105 -5.84 20.21 -2.60
CA ALA A 105 -7.24 20.04 -2.95
C ALA A 105 -7.97 19.09 -1.96
N TRP A 106 -7.33 17.97 -1.60
CA TRP A 106 -7.88 17.08 -0.58
C TRP A 106 -7.98 17.75 0.79
N TRP A 107 -7.01 18.58 1.16
CA TRP A 107 -7.06 19.32 2.41
C TRP A 107 -8.18 20.36 2.45
N GLU A 108 -8.39 21.11 1.35
CA GLU A 108 -9.50 22.05 1.23
C GLU A 108 -10.85 21.34 1.44
N HIS A 109 -11.04 20.19 0.78
CA HIS A 109 -12.23 19.34 1.00
C HIS A 109 -12.36 18.90 2.46
N ILE A 110 -11.34 18.25 3.03
CA ILE A 110 -11.37 17.69 4.39
C ILE A 110 -11.62 18.77 5.45
N SER A 111 -10.94 19.91 5.33
CA SER A 111 -11.05 21.01 6.29
C SER A 111 -12.42 21.71 6.24
N GLY A 112 -13.12 21.64 5.09
CA GLY A 112 -14.48 22.15 4.94
C GLY A 112 -15.59 21.28 5.55
N LEU A 113 -15.30 20.04 5.96
CA LEU A 113 -16.32 19.08 6.42
C LEU A 113 -16.75 19.22 7.89
N ASP A 114 -16.11 20.06 8.71
CA ASP A 114 -16.34 20.10 10.17
C ASP A 114 -16.43 18.70 10.80
N LEU A 115 -15.39 17.89 10.58
CA LEU A 115 -15.37 16.50 11.06
C LEU A 115 -15.62 16.38 12.58
N PRO A 116 -15.07 17.26 13.44
CA PRO A 116 -15.36 17.22 14.88
C PRO A 116 -16.83 17.44 15.20
N GLY A 117 -17.48 18.44 14.58
CA GLY A 117 -18.89 18.74 14.81
C GLY A 117 -19.82 17.66 14.28
N GLN A 118 -19.52 17.10 13.09
CA GLN A 118 -20.40 16.13 12.43
C GLN A 118 -20.23 14.68 12.93
N PHE A 119 -19.02 14.32 13.37
CA PHE A 119 -18.67 12.92 13.67
C PHE A 119 -18.04 12.71 15.06
N GLY A 120 -17.79 13.78 15.83
CA GLY A 120 -17.19 13.66 17.16
C GLY A 120 -15.74 13.19 17.16
N VAL A 121 -15.02 13.37 16.06
CA VAL A 121 -13.60 12.98 15.91
C VAL A 121 -12.65 14.11 16.28
N GLN A 122 -11.37 13.79 16.41
CA GLN A 122 -10.33 14.81 16.57
C GLN A 122 -10.24 15.70 15.32
N PRO A 123 -9.95 17.01 15.47
CA PRO A 123 -9.70 17.88 14.32
C PRO A 123 -8.58 17.32 13.42
N PRO A 124 -8.74 17.36 12.10
CA PRO A 124 -7.70 16.90 11.19
C PRO A 124 -6.47 17.83 11.28
N LYS A 125 -5.28 17.28 11.08
CA LYS A 125 -4.02 18.05 11.12
C LYS A 125 -3.58 18.42 9.71
N ALA A 126 -3.26 19.69 9.52
CA ALA A 126 -2.91 20.25 8.23
C ALA A 126 -1.68 19.58 7.59
N PRO A 127 -1.60 19.57 6.24
CA PRO A 127 -0.46 19.07 5.50
C PRO A 127 0.87 19.65 5.98
N SER A 128 1.85 18.79 6.26
CA SER A 128 3.22 19.21 6.58
C SER A 128 4.24 18.17 6.15
N MET A 129 5.48 18.61 5.90
CA MET A 129 6.58 17.69 5.59
C MET A 129 6.96 16.88 6.82
N GLN A 130 6.98 15.57 6.65
CA GLN A 130 7.40 14.63 7.69
C GLN A 130 8.88 14.27 7.54
N PRO A 131 9.55 13.83 8.63
CA PRO A 131 10.98 13.48 8.60
C PRO A 131 11.38 12.41 7.57
N TRP A 132 10.44 11.55 7.18
CA TRP A 132 10.63 10.51 6.16
C TRP A 132 10.34 10.98 4.72
N GLY A 133 10.14 12.28 4.50
CA GLY A 133 10.16 12.88 3.17
C GLY A 133 8.82 12.94 2.43
N LEU A 134 7.69 12.69 3.09
CA LEU A 134 6.35 12.87 2.51
C LEU A 134 5.65 14.10 3.13
N ARG A 135 4.85 14.79 2.32
CA ARG A 135 3.88 15.77 2.82
C ARG A 135 2.61 15.03 3.19
N VAL A 136 2.15 15.22 4.43
CA VAL A 136 1.07 14.40 5.01
C VAL A 136 0.09 15.28 5.79
N ALA A 137 -1.21 15.09 5.54
CA ALA A 137 -2.28 15.49 6.45
C ALA A 137 -2.77 14.28 7.26
N PHE A 138 -3.26 14.52 8.47
CA PHE A 138 -3.71 13.44 9.36
C PHE A 138 -5.18 13.56 9.69
N VAL A 139 -5.91 12.46 9.58
CA VAL A 139 -7.34 12.37 9.89
C VAL A 139 -7.59 11.17 10.79
N PHE A 140 -8.36 11.34 11.87
CA PHE A 140 -8.83 10.23 12.69
C PHE A 140 -10.26 9.88 12.32
N ASP A 141 -10.55 8.59 12.17
CA ASP A 141 -11.91 8.11 12.01
C ASP A 141 -12.66 8.02 13.37
N PRO A 142 -13.99 7.78 13.36
CA PRO A 142 -14.79 7.63 14.58
C PRO A 142 -14.35 6.50 15.53
N SER A 143 -13.57 5.54 15.04
CA SER A 143 -13.08 4.40 15.82
C SER A 143 -11.68 4.62 16.38
N GLY A 144 -10.96 5.66 15.93
CA GLY A 144 -9.58 5.97 16.31
C GLY A 144 -8.53 5.53 15.29
N VAL A 145 -8.93 5.03 14.12
CA VAL A 145 -8.00 4.68 13.03
C VAL A 145 -7.38 5.95 12.47
N LEU A 146 -6.06 5.98 12.34
CA LEU A 146 -5.31 7.11 11.82
C LEU A 146 -5.05 6.98 10.32
N TRP A 147 -5.53 7.95 9.56
CA TRP A 147 -5.29 8.09 8.13
C TRP A 147 -4.19 9.11 7.86
N HIS A 148 -3.17 8.67 7.12
CA HIS A 148 -2.12 9.50 6.55
C HIS A 148 -2.51 9.83 5.11
N VAL A 149 -3.06 11.02 4.87
CA VAL A 149 -3.35 11.51 3.52
C VAL A 149 -2.06 12.11 2.96
N CYS A 150 -1.45 11.41 2.02
CA CYS A 150 -0.08 11.64 1.59
C CYS A 150 -0.05 12.15 0.15
N GLN A 151 0.76 13.17 -0.11
CA GLN A 151 1.05 13.61 -1.47
C GLN A 151 1.86 12.55 -2.22
N ARG A 152 1.32 12.03 -3.33
CA ARG A 152 2.03 11.13 -4.26
C ARG A 152 3.23 11.84 -4.85
N ARG A 153 4.37 11.14 -4.93
CA ARG A 153 5.55 11.62 -5.65
C ARG A 153 5.43 11.28 -7.14
N SER A 154 5.85 12.21 -7.99
CA SER A 154 5.89 11.97 -9.42
C SER A 154 6.80 10.79 -9.77
N GLY A 155 6.32 9.87 -10.61
CA GLY A 155 7.08 8.71 -11.09
C GLY A 155 7.21 7.54 -10.10
N ALA A 156 6.62 7.62 -8.91
CA ALA A 156 6.61 6.52 -7.95
C ALA A 156 5.34 5.66 -8.15
N ALA A 157 5.48 4.47 -8.74
CA ALA A 157 4.36 3.63 -9.13
C ALA A 157 3.53 3.04 -7.96
N GLN A 158 4.10 3.00 -6.76
CA GLN A 158 3.47 2.48 -5.54
C GLN A 158 3.07 3.59 -4.57
N ASP A 159 3.33 4.85 -4.95
CA ASP A 159 2.73 6.01 -4.31
C ASP A 159 1.34 6.28 -4.90
#